data_AF-A0A7X8PYL9-F1
#
_entry.id   AF-A0A7X8PYL9-F1
#
_cell.length_a   1.000
_cell.length_b   1.000
_cell.length_c   1.000
_cell.angle_alpha   90.00
_cell.angle_beta   90.00
_cell.angle_gamma   90.00
#
_symmetry.space_group_name_H-M   'P 1'
#
loop_
_entity.id
_entity.type
_entity.pdbx_description
1 polymer ?
#
loop_
_entity_poly.entity_id
_entity_poly.type
_entity_poly.pdbx_seq_one_letter_code
_entity_poly.pdbx_strand_id
1 'polypeptide(L)'
;MIKQIKGVISFTDAEKNYIKSLGELNGNMWKCNDEEMEELKSNIRERLCELQGLRCAYCGFKLGVTSNEEIEHIAPKGKIGKRVLYPKFMFTEKNLVLSCHYCNGFSKKGTFDTIETYCDEYEKCTFKIVHPYFDDPEQHYEFTSGVRCILIKIKNNSKKSRKINKNI
;
A
#
# COMPACT_ATOMS: atom_id res chain seq x y z
N MET A 1 -4.91 13.71 8.24
CA MET A 1 -4.05 12.94 9.18
C MET A 1 -4.04 11.50 8.71
N ILE A 2 -2.91 10.82 8.91
CA ILE A 2 -2.80 9.38 8.60
C ILE A 2 -3.67 8.62 9.61
N LYS A 3 -4.47 7.68 9.14
CA LYS A 3 -5.32 6.82 9.98
C LYS A 3 -5.00 5.37 9.68
N GLN A 4 -5.04 4.52 10.70
CA GLN A 4 -5.00 3.08 10.49
C GLN A 4 -6.25 2.66 9.72
N ILE A 5 -6.07 1.84 8.68
CA ILE A 5 -7.18 1.29 7.91
C ILE A 5 -7.85 0.20 8.75
N LYS A 6 -9.16 0.34 8.95
CA LYS A 6 -9.99 -0.64 9.68
C LYS A 6 -10.84 -1.39 8.66
N GLY A 7 -10.65 -2.70 8.56
CA GLY A 7 -11.30 -3.54 7.55
C GLY A 7 -10.38 -3.85 6.36
N VAL A 8 -10.94 -4.55 5.38
CA VAL A 8 -10.29 -4.96 4.13
C VAL A 8 -11.30 -4.93 3.00
N ILE A 9 -10.82 -4.80 1.75
CA ILE A 9 -11.68 -5.10 0.60
C ILE A 9 -12.08 -6.58 0.62
N SER A 10 -13.16 -6.93 -0.04
CA SER A 10 -13.56 -8.33 -0.23
C SER A 10 -13.65 -8.62 -1.73
N PHE A 11 -13.10 -9.76 -2.14
CA PHE A 11 -13.24 -10.24 -3.51
C PHE A 11 -14.54 -11.02 -3.68
N THR A 12 -15.22 -10.83 -4.81
CA THR A 12 -16.35 -11.66 -5.21
C THR A 12 -15.87 -13.08 -5.55
N ASP A 13 -16.78 -14.04 -5.62
CA ASP A 13 -16.39 -15.41 -5.96
C ASP A 13 -15.90 -15.52 -7.41
N ALA A 14 -16.43 -14.70 -8.33
CA ALA A 14 -15.92 -14.57 -9.70
C ALA A 14 -14.46 -14.08 -9.71
N GLU A 15 -14.15 -13.03 -8.96
CA GLU A 15 -12.80 -12.48 -8.85
C GLU A 15 -11.84 -13.48 -8.19
N LYS A 16 -12.27 -14.18 -7.13
CA LYS A 16 -11.46 -15.24 -6.50
C LYS A 16 -11.16 -16.37 -7.48
N ASN A 17 -12.15 -16.78 -8.28
CA ASN A 17 -11.98 -17.83 -9.28
C ASN A 17 -10.99 -17.38 -10.37
N TYR A 18 -11.10 -16.14 -10.84
CA TYR A 18 -10.16 -15.56 -11.79
C TYR A 18 -8.74 -15.47 -11.21
N ILE A 19 -8.58 -14.93 -10.00
CA ILE A 19 -7.29 -14.88 -9.30
C ILE A 19 -6.68 -16.28 -9.15
N LYS A 20 -7.51 -17.30 -8.88
CA LYS A 20 -7.06 -18.69 -8.80
C LYS A 20 -6.64 -19.26 -10.16
N SER A 21 -7.34 -18.92 -11.26
CA SER A 21 -7.00 -19.39 -12.60
C SER A 21 -5.67 -18.83 -13.12
N LEU A 22 -5.18 -17.74 -12.54
CA LEU A 22 -3.86 -17.17 -12.84
C LEU A 22 -2.70 -18.11 -12.46
N GLY A 23 -2.90 -19.08 -11.56
CA GLY A 23 -1.86 -20.03 -11.15
C GLY A 23 -0.73 -19.38 -10.33
N GLU A 24 0.52 -19.76 -10.61
CA GLU A 24 1.67 -19.23 -9.89
C GLU A 24 1.95 -17.77 -10.28
N LEU A 25 1.75 -16.87 -9.30
CA LEU A 25 1.87 -15.44 -9.53
C LEU A 25 3.31 -15.00 -9.75
N ASN A 26 3.53 -14.17 -10.77
CA ASN A 26 4.79 -13.46 -11.01
C ASN A 26 4.56 -11.94 -11.10
N GLY A 27 5.61 -11.15 -10.86
CA GLY A 27 5.50 -9.69 -10.74
C GLY A 27 4.99 -8.94 -11.98
N ASN A 28 4.94 -9.58 -13.15
CA ASN A 28 4.43 -8.97 -14.38
C ASN A 28 2.93 -9.18 -14.57
N MET A 29 2.27 -10.07 -13.83
CA MET A 29 0.86 -10.39 -14.04
C MET A 29 -0.08 -9.21 -13.77
N TRP A 30 0.28 -8.36 -12.80
CA TRP A 30 -0.41 -7.09 -12.59
C TRP A 30 -0.35 -6.14 -13.81
N LYS A 31 0.57 -6.34 -14.74
CA LYS A 31 0.68 -5.56 -15.99
C LYS A 31 -0.08 -6.19 -17.15
N CYS A 32 -0.76 -7.32 -16.92
CA CYS A 32 -1.67 -7.86 -17.92
C CYS A 32 -2.83 -6.87 -18.11
N ASN A 33 -3.27 -6.72 -19.34
CA ASN A 33 -4.32 -5.78 -19.74
C ASN A 33 -5.45 -6.53 -20.47
N ASP A 34 -5.68 -7.80 -20.12
CA ASP A 34 -6.92 -8.48 -20.48
C ASP A 34 -8.12 -7.85 -19.75
N GLU A 35 -9.30 -8.09 -20.29
CA GLU A 35 -10.54 -7.48 -19.81
C GLU A 35 -10.82 -7.81 -18.35
N GLU A 36 -10.66 -9.09 -17.95
CA GLU A 36 -10.89 -9.52 -16.58
C GLU A 36 -9.88 -8.91 -15.57
N MET A 37 -8.62 -8.76 -15.96
CA MET A 37 -7.59 -8.12 -15.14
C MET A 37 -7.87 -6.63 -14.96
N GLU A 38 -8.27 -5.92 -16.01
CA GLU A 38 -8.61 -4.51 -15.94
C GLU A 38 -9.87 -4.27 -15.11
N GLU A 39 -10.89 -5.12 -15.27
CA GLU A 39 -12.10 -5.11 -14.44
C GLU A 39 -11.76 -5.35 -12.97
N LEU A 40 -10.95 -6.38 -12.66
CA LEU A 40 -10.51 -6.67 -11.30
C LEU A 40 -9.77 -5.49 -10.67
N LYS A 41 -8.84 -4.86 -11.39
CA LYS A 41 -8.13 -3.66 -10.90
C LYS A 41 -9.09 -2.49 -10.68
N SER A 42 -10.08 -2.31 -11.55
CA SER A 42 -11.10 -1.28 -11.40
C SER A 42 -11.90 -1.48 -10.13
N ASN A 43 -12.39 -2.70 -9.90
CA ASN A 43 -13.16 -3.07 -8.72
C ASN A 43 -12.34 -2.92 -7.42
N ILE A 44 -11.07 -3.33 -7.44
CA ILE A 44 -10.14 -3.10 -6.33
C ILE A 44 -10.02 -1.61 -6.03
N ARG A 45 -9.83 -0.78 -7.07
CA ARG A 45 -9.69 0.68 -6.90
C ARG A 45 -10.93 1.26 -6.24
N GLU A 46 -12.12 0.94 -6.74
CA GLU A 46 -13.39 1.45 -6.22
C GLU A 46 -13.58 1.09 -4.74
N ARG A 47 -13.41 -0.19 -4.38
CA ARG A 47 -13.56 -0.64 -2.98
C ARG A 47 -12.52 -0.01 -2.06
N LEU A 48 -11.28 0.22 -2.54
CA LEU A 48 -10.28 0.93 -1.75
C LEU A 48 -10.60 2.44 -1.62
N CYS A 49 -11.21 3.06 -2.63
CA CYS A 49 -11.67 4.45 -2.55
C CYS A 49 -12.68 4.63 -1.41
N GLU A 50 -13.65 3.72 -1.32
CA GLU A 50 -14.63 3.67 -0.24
C GLU A 50 -13.96 3.42 1.12
N LEU A 51 -13.17 2.35 1.22
CA LEU A 51 -12.50 1.93 2.46
C LEU A 51 -11.59 3.02 3.04
N GLN A 52 -10.85 3.72 2.18
CA GLN A 52 -9.88 4.76 2.59
C GLN A 52 -10.46 6.18 2.60
N GLY A 53 -11.72 6.37 2.17
CA GLY A 53 -12.35 7.68 2.05
C GLY A 53 -11.56 8.63 1.16
N LEU A 54 -11.03 8.12 0.03
CA LEU A 54 -10.18 8.85 -0.93
C LEU A 54 -8.97 9.54 -0.28
N ARG A 55 -8.27 8.85 0.62
CA ARG A 55 -7.03 9.36 1.24
C ARG A 55 -5.86 8.42 1.00
N CYS A 56 -4.69 9.00 0.80
CA CYS A 56 -3.43 8.26 0.70
C CYS A 56 -3.15 7.54 2.03
N ALA A 57 -2.87 6.24 1.96
CA ALA A 57 -2.56 5.42 3.13
C ALA A 57 -1.32 5.88 3.90
N TYR A 58 -0.39 6.59 3.24
CA TYR A 58 0.91 6.96 3.84
C TYR A 58 1.01 8.41 4.33
N CYS A 59 0.34 9.36 3.68
CA CYS A 59 0.37 10.77 4.09
C CYS A 59 -0.99 11.27 4.62
N GLY A 60 -2.08 10.54 4.38
CA GLY A 60 -3.43 10.90 4.82
C GLY A 60 -4.05 12.10 4.08
N PHE A 61 -3.40 12.63 3.05
CA PHE A 61 -3.97 13.66 2.19
C PHE A 61 -5.02 13.09 1.25
N LYS A 62 -5.99 13.95 0.88
CA LYS A 62 -7.07 13.60 -0.05
C LYS A 62 -6.48 13.36 -1.46
N LEU A 63 -6.88 12.27 -2.08
CA LEU A 63 -6.54 11.91 -3.45
C LEU A 63 -7.52 12.56 -4.44
N GLY A 64 -7.11 12.69 -5.71
CA GLY A 64 -7.95 13.28 -6.77
C GLY A 64 -8.04 14.81 -6.78
N VAL A 65 -7.32 15.50 -5.88
CA VAL A 65 -7.23 16.98 -5.88
C VAL A 65 -5.91 17.46 -6.50
N THR A 66 -4.79 16.89 -6.07
CA THR A 66 -3.44 17.30 -6.51
C THR A 66 -2.59 16.13 -7.06
N SER A 67 -3.02 14.89 -6.83
CA SER A 67 -2.40 13.67 -7.33
C SER A 67 -3.50 12.66 -7.56
N ASN A 68 -3.38 11.91 -8.66
CA ASN A 68 -4.21 10.73 -8.90
C ASN A 68 -3.91 9.66 -7.86
N GLU A 69 -4.90 8.81 -7.63
CA GLU A 69 -4.83 7.61 -6.81
C GLU A 69 -4.19 6.44 -7.55
N GLU A 70 -3.27 5.75 -6.89
CA GLU A 70 -2.64 4.54 -7.40
C GLU A 70 -2.90 3.40 -6.42
N ILE A 71 -3.31 2.24 -6.97
CA ILE A 71 -3.32 0.99 -6.21
C ILE A 71 -1.86 0.61 -5.95
N GLU A 72 -1.51 0.57 -4.68
CA GLU A 72 -0.16 0.31 -4.22
C GLU A 72 -0.05 -0.98 -3.42
N HIS A 73 1.03 -1.70 -3.66
CA HIS A 73 1.35 -2.94 -2.99
C HIS A 73 2.32 -2.70 -1.83
N ILE A 74 1.85 -2.86 -0.59
CA ILE A 74 2.66 -2.63 0.60
C ILE A 74 3.93 -3.49 0.55
N ALA A 75 3.77 -4.82 0.46
CA ALA A 75 4.79 -5.78 0.06
C ALA A 75 4.92 -5.76 -1.47
N PRO A 76 6.07 -5.31 -2.01
CA PRO A 76 6.24 -5.15 -3.44
C PRO A 76 6.19 -6.50 -4.17
N LYS A 77 5.47 -6.52 -5.30
CA LYS A 77 5.42 -7.65 -6.25
C LYS A 77 6.55 -7.64 -7.29
N GLY A 78 7.27 -6.52 -7.40
CA GLY A 78 8.24 -6.27 -8.46
C GLY A 78 9.59 -6.94 -8.25
N LYS A 79 10.62 -6.45 -8.95
CA LYS A 79 12.00 -6.90 -8.82
C LYS A 79 12.88 -5.81 -8.22
N ILE A 80 13.85 -6.20 -7.38
CA ILE A 80 15.03 -5.38 -7.06
C ILE A 80 16.24 -6.08 -7.67
N GLY A 81 16.83 -5.46 -8.70
CA GLY A 81 17.83 -6.13 -9.52
C GLY A 81 17.27 -7.43 -10.11
N LYS A 82 17.86 -8.56 -9.75
CA LYS A 82 17.43 -9.91 -10.20
C LYS A 82 16.41 -10.59 -9.27
N ARG A 83 16.23 -10.10 -8.04
CA ARG A 83 15.35 -10.73 -7.04
C ARG A 83 13.90 -10.33 -7.30
N VAL A 84 13.05 -11.31 -7.58
CA VAL A 84 11.59 -11.17 -7.50
C VAL A 84 11.22 -11.11 -6.03
N LEU A 85 10.34 -10.18 -5.67
CA LEU A 85 9.93 -9.98 -4.27
C LEU A 85 8.73 -10.86 -3.95
N TYR A 86 7.55 -10.30 -3.71
CA TYR A 86 6.43 -11.03 -3.11
C TYR A 86 5.21 -11.10 -4.04
N PRO A 87 5.33 -11.70 -5.25
CA PRO A 87 4.22 -11.77 -6.19
C PRO A 87 3.04 -12.59 -5.67
N LYS A 88 3.28 -13.56 -4.77
CA LYS A 88 2.21 -14.29 -4.08
C LYS A 88 1.27 -13.41 -3.24
N PHE A 89 1.71 -12.23 -2.83
CA PHE A 89 0.91 -11.27 -2.07
C PHE A 89 0.20 -10.25 -2.98
N MET A 90 0.27 -10.41 -4.30
CA MET A 90 -0.28 -9.45 -5.28
C MET A 90 -1.76 -9.14 -5.03
N PHE A 91 -2.56 -10.16 -4.71
CA PHE A 91 -3.99 -10.02 -4.45
C PHE A 91 -4.34 -10.25 -2.98
N THR A 92 -3.38 -10.16 -2.07
CA THR A 92 -3.69 -10.19 -0.63
C THR A 92 -4.35 -8.87 -0.24
N GLU A 93 -5.53 -8.92 0.38
CA GLU A 93 -6.36 -7.74 0.65
C GLU A 93 -5.62 -6.71 1.51
N LYS A 94 -4.94 -7.17 2.56
CA LYS A 94 -4.12 -6.32 3.44
C LYS A 94 -2.81 -5.86 2.81
N ASN A 95 -2.50 -6.29 1.59
CA ASN A 95 -1.34 -5.85 0.84
C ASN A 95 -1.67 -4.70 -0.13
N LEU A 96 -2.95 -4.41 -0.36
CA LEU A 96 -3.42 -3.42 -1.31
C LEU A 96 -3.93 -2.17 -0.60
N VAL A 97 -3.49 -0.99 -1.06
CA VAL A 97 -3.95 0.31 -0.57
C VAL A 97 -3.99 1.34 -1.68
N LEU A 98 -4.72 2.44 -1.52
CA LEU A 98 -4.52 3.65 -2.31
C LEU A 98 -3.39 4.49 -1.74
N SER A 99 -2.52 4.96 -2.63
CA SER A 99 -1.48 5.94 -2.32
C SER A 99 -1.45 7.04 -3.38
N CYS A 100 -0.86 8.19 -3.03
CA CYS A 100 -0.56 9.22 -4.01
C CYS A 100 0.74 8.90 -4.74
N HIS A 101 0.86 9.41 -5.97
CA HIS A 101 2.04 9.23 -6.81
C HIS A 101 3.35 9.61 -6.10
N TYR A 102 3.33 10.66 -5.26
CA TYR A 102 4.51 11.08 -4.51
C TYR A 102 4.96 10.06 -3.45
N CYS A 103 4.03 9.50 -2.66
CA CYS A 103 4.37 8.51 -1.64
C CYS A 103 4.74 7.16 -2.26
N ASN A 104 4.11 6.83 -3.38
CA ASN A 104 4.42 5.63 -4.14
C ASN A 104 5.76 5.73 -4.89
N GLY A 105 6.09 6.93 -5.36
CA GLY A 105 7.20 7.18 -6.27
C GLY A 105 8.58 6.83 -5.72
N PHE A 106 9.56 6.83 -6.63
CA PHE A 106 10.95 6.40 -6.40
C PHE A 106 11.64 7.09 -5.21
N SER A 107 11.33 8.36 -4.97
CA SER A 107 11.94 9.14 -3.88
C SER A 107 11.45 8.72 -2.49
N LYS A 108 10.31 8.03 -2.41
CA LYS A 108 9.71 7.54 -1.16
C LYS A 108 9.76 6.02 -1.11
N LYS A 109 8.68 5.32 -1.47
CA LYS A 109 8.65 3.84 -1.46
C LYS A 109 9.37 3.28 -2.68
N GLY A 110 8.88 3.52 -3.89
CA GLY A 110 9.42 2.96 -5.12
C GLY A 110 9.57 1.44 -5.04
N THR A 111 10.75 0.94 -5.43
CA THR A 111 11.08 -0.49 -5.39
C THR A 111 11.59 -0.98 -4.03
N PHE A 112 11.45 -0.21 -2.95
CA PHE A 112 11.95 -0.60 -1.63
C PHE A 112 11.29 -1.89 -1.13
N ASP A 113 12.12 -2.86 -0.71
CA ASP A 113 11.67 -4.08 -0.05
C ASP A 113 11.17 -3.73 1.36
N THR A 114 9.85 -3.65 1.51
CA THR A 114 9.19 -3.27 2.75
C THR A 114 9.09 -4.40 3.76
N ILE A 115 9.35 -5.66 3.39
CA ILE A 115 9.32 -6.77 4.35
C ILE A 115 10.63 -6.78 5.13
N GLU A 116 10.52 -6.87 6.45
CA GLU A 116 11.63 -7.07 7.39
C GLU A 116 11.84 -8.57 7.65
N THR A 117 10.77 -9.28 8.01
CA THR A 117 10.76 -10.75 8.20
C THR A 117 9.64 -11.35 7.37
N TYR A 118 10.00 -12.32 6.53
CA TYR A 118 9.07 -13.01 5.64
C TYR A 118 8.40 -14.19 6.35
N CYS A 119 7.10 -14.38 6.09
CA CYS A 119 6.34 -15.58 6.42
C CYS A 119 5.44 -15.96 5.23
N ASP A 120 4.97 -17.21 5.19
CA ASP A 120 4.03 -17.60 4.15
C ASP A 120 2.64 -16.98 4.31
N GLU A 121 2.21 -16.86 5.56
CA GLU A 121 1.02 -16.13 5.98
C GLU A 121 1.35 -14.63 6.06
N TYR A 122 0.64 -13.79 5.30
CA TYR A 122 0.93 -12.35 5.19
C TYR A 122 0.88 -11.65 6.56
N GLU A 123 -0.11 -12.00 7.38
CA GLU A 123 -0.32 -11.49 8.73
C GLU A 123 0.86 -11.74 9.68
N LYS A 124 1.69 -12.74 9.38
CA LYS A 124 2.87 -13.09 10.17
C LYS A 124 4.15 -12.44 9.63
N CYS A 125 4.08 -11.75 8.48
CA CYS A 125 5.20 -10.93 8.00
C CYS A 125 5.38 -9.70 8.89
N THR A 126 6.61 -9.22 9.00
CA THR A 126 6.92 -7.93 9.62
C THR A 126 7.44 -6.95 8.58
N PHE A 127 7.28 -5.64 8.82
CA PHE A 127 7.52 -4.60 7.83
C PHE A 127 8.46 -3.49 8.30
N LYS A 128 9.26 -2.97 7.37
CA LYS A 128 10.19 -1.84 7.51
C LYS A 128 9.52 -0.48 7.49
N ILE A 129 8.23 -0.42 7.17
CA ILE A 129 7.43 0.79 7.11
C ILE A 129 6.27 0.72 8.09
N VAL A 130 5.64 1.87 8.39
CA VAL A 130 4.39 1.89 9.16
C VAL A 130 3.30 1.27 8.29
N HIS A 131 2.89 0.06 8.63
CA HIS A 131 1.96 -0.74 7.85
C HIS A 131 0.54 -0.20 8.02
N PRO A 132 -0.14 0.24 6.93
CA PRO A 132 -1.46 0.88 7.02
C PRO A 132 -2.54 0.08 7.76
N TYR A 133 -2.45 -1.25 7.75
CA TYR A 133 -3.39 -2.14 8.45
C TYR A 133 -2.92 -2.59 9.84
N PHE A 134 -1.61 -2.74 10.07
CA PHE A 134 -1.10 -3.46 11.25
C PHE A 134 -0.55 -2.53 12.33
N ASP A 135 -0.04 -1.37 11.93
CA ASP A 135 0.54 -0.41 12.85
C ASP A 135 -0.44 0.71 13.14
N ASP A 136 -0.43 1.20 14.38
CA ASP A 136 -1.12 2.43 14.78
C ASP A 136 -0.24 3.64 14.41
N PRO A 137 -0.66 4.51 13.46
CA PRO A 137 0.13 5.68 13.07
C PRO A 137 0.47 6.62 14.23
N GLU A 138 -0.36 6.72 15.27
CA GLU A 138 -0.14 7.62 16.40
C GLU A 138 1.06 7.21 17.27
N GLN A 139 1.51 5.96 17.15
CA GLN A 139 2.72 5.45 17.78
C GLN A 139 4.00 5.82 17.02
N HIS A 140 3.88 6.16 15.73
CA HIS A 140 5.01 6.38 14.83
C HIS A 140 5.16 7.82 14.33
N TYR A 141 4.06 8.57 14.33
CA TYR A 141 3.97 9.94 13.84
C TYR A 141 3.36 10.87 14.87
N GLU A 142 3.79 12.11 14.85
CA GLU A 142 3.18 13.22 15.57
C GLU A 142 2.78 14.29 14.56
N PHE A 143 1.52 14.74 14.63
CA PHE A 143 1.01 15.80 13.78
C PHE A 143 1.03 17.11 14.58
N THR A 144 1.87 18.06 14.17
CA THR A 144 1.87 19.38 14.78
C THR A 144 1.23 20.39 13.83
N SER A 145 0.24 21.14 14.31
CA SER A 145 -0.42 22.20 13.53
C SER A 145 0.34 23.52 13.69
N GLY A 146 0.79 24.09 12.57
CA GLY A 146 1.19 25.50 12.46
C GLY A 146 0.11 26.33 11.77
N VAL A 147 0.27 27.67 11.75
CA VAL A 147 -0.71 28.63 11.21
C VAL A 147 -1.11 28.35 9.75
N ARG A 148 -0.28 27.64 8.96
CA ARG A 148 -0.54 27.30 7.54
C ARG A 148 -0.12 25.89 7.10
N CYS A 149 0.31 25.01 8.00
CA CYS A 149 0.78 23.67 7.61
C CYS A 149 0.56 22.62 8.70
N ILE A 150 0.34 21.39 8.25
CA ILE A 150 0.41 20.18 9.10
C ILE A 150 1.80 19.60 8.87
N LEU A 151 2.64 19.58 9.91
CA LEU A 151 3.94 18.91 9.89
C LEU A 151 3.78 17.49 10.42
N ILE A 152 4.34 16.51 9.72
CA ILE A 152 4.35 15.10 10.15
C ILE A 152 5.74 14.79 10.72
N LYS A 153 5.85 14.74 12.03
CA LYS A 153 7.11 14.43 12.72
C LYS A 153 7.21 12.95 13.05
N ILE A 154 8.44 12.42 13.02
CA ILE A 154 8.72 11.06 13.50
C ILE A 154 8.65 11.06 15.02
N LYS A 155 7.77 10.24 15.58
CA LYS A 155 7.64 10.05 17.03
C LYS A 155 8.67 9.04 17.53
N ASN A 156 9.28 9.30 18.69
CA ASN A 156 10.14 8.36 19.43
C ASN A 156 11.22 7.64 18.59
N ASN A 157 11.81 8.31 17.60
CA ASN A 157 12.80 7.72 16.70
C ASN A 157 12.32 6.46 15.95
N SER A 158 11.00 6.29 15.76
CA SER A 158 10.40 5.15 15.08
C SER A 158 11.14 4.80 13.78
N LYS A 159 11.69 3.59 13.71
CA LYS A 159 12.45 3.13 12.53
C LYS A 159 11.55 3.00 11.30
N LYS A 160 10.30 2.57 11.51
CA LYS A 160 9.29 2.34 10.47
C LYS A 160 8.85 3.62 9.74
N SER A 161 8.87 4.78 10.40
CA SER A 161 8.40 6.04 9.79
C SER A 161 9.44 6.74 8.90
N ARG A 162 10.70 6.28 8.91
CA ARG A 162 11.83 6.96 8.25
C ARG A 162 11.85 6.85 6.73
N LYS A 163 11.21 5.83 6.13
CA LYS A 163 11.30 5.62 4.68
C LYS A 163 10.36 6.53 3.90
N ILE A 164 9.08 6.58 4.29
CA ILE A 164 8.05 7.27 3.50
C ILE A 164 7.93 8.76 3.90
N ASN A 165 8.07 9.10 5.19
CA ASN A 165 7.79 10.47 5.67
C ASN A 165 9.06 11.23 6.07
N LYS A 166 10.23 10.90 5.51
CA LYS A 166 11.52 11.45 5.97
C LYS A 166 11.68 12.99 5.89
N ASN A 167 10.79 13.73 5.22
CA ASN A 167 10.85 15.18 5.01
C ASN A 167 9.48 15.67 4.48
N ILE A 168 8.38 15.47 5.24
CA ILE A 168 7.08 16.12 4.94
C ILE A 168 6.89 17.28 5.92
#